data_AF-A0A7S1AQS5-F1
#
_entry.id   AF-A0A7S1AQS5-F1
#
_cell.length_a   1.000
_cell.length_b   1.000
_cell.length_c   1.000
_cell.angle_alpha   90.00
_cell.angle_beta   90.00
_cell.angle_gamma   90.00
#
_symmetry.space_group_name_H-M   'P 1'
#
loop_
_entity.id
_entity.type
_entity.pdbx_description
1 polymer ?
#
loop_
_entity_poly.entity_id
_entity_poly.type
_entity_poly.pdbx_seq_one_letter_code
_entity_poly.pdbx_strand_id
1 'polypeptide(L)'
;VGRGSCLVPLAIERDLAFFEIEVVEMEPRRSQTLAIGVCHALPSGTSLVCERASELGAGSFLVGYDLPRFHAQGMEVSKIPTKQWRPLRELSVGDRIGLLVRRSSKQLTVFVNGQRKVTVSD
;
A
#
# COMPACT_ATOMS: atom_id res chain seq x y z
N VAL A 1 -8.43 8.60 14.95
CA VAL A 1 -7.80 8.25 13.66
C VAL A 1 -8.90 7.69 12.79
N GLY A 2 -9.27 8.38 11.71
CA GLY A 2 -10.18 7.82 10.70
C GLY A 2 -9.53 6.59 10.07
N ARG A 3 -10.32 5.55 9.79
CA ARG A 3 -9.84 4.26 9.27
C ARG A 3 -10.67 3.89 8.05
N GLY A 4 -10.02 3.42 7.02
CA GLY A 4 -10.67 2.97 5.80
C GLY A 4 -9.77 1.99 5.08
N SER A 5 -10.34 0.86 4.70
CA SER A 5 -9.71 -0.13 3.82
C SER A 5 -10.62 -0.28 2.61
N CYS A 6 -10.03 -0.22 1.42
CA CYS A 6 -10.73 -0.45 0.17
C CYS A 6 -10.04 -1.60 -0.56
N LEU A 7 -10.81 -2.61 -0.96
CA LEU A 7 -10.31 -3.70 -1.79
C LEU A 7 -11.00 -3.61 -3.15
N VAL A 8 -10.18 -3.67 -4.20
CA VAL A 8 -10.65 -3.66 -5.58
C VAL A 8 -10.05 -4.87 -6.31
N PRO A 9 -10.82 -5.56 -7.17
CA PRO A 9 -10.27 -6.56 -8.06
C PRO A 9 -9.17 -5.95 -8.93
N LEU A 10 -8.03 -6.64 -9.04
CA LEU A 10 -6.89 -6.19 -9.82
C LEU A 10 -6.62 -7.18 -10.97
N ALA A 11 -6.62 -6.68 -12.20
CA ALA A 11 -6.24 -7.47 -13.36
C ALA A 11 -4.72 -7.67 -13.39
N ILE A 12 -4.29 -8.88 -13.73
CA ILE A 12 -2.89 -9.23 -13.88
C ILE A 12 -2.63 -9.50 -15.36
N GLU A 13 -1.68 -8.77 -15.94
CA GLU A 13 -1.24 -8.91 -17.31
C GLU A 13 0.23 -9.31 -17.36
N ARG A 14 0.53 -10.48 -17.94
CA ARG A 14 1.91 -10.95 -18.18
C ARG A 14 2.82 -10.81 -16.95
N ASP A 15 2.36 -11.33 -15.81
CA ASP A 15 3.04 -11.30 -14.50
C ASP A 15 3.07 -9.94 -13.77
N LEU A 16 2.52 -8.89 -14.39
CA LEU A 16 2.48 -7.56 -13.84
C LEU A 16 1.05 -7.15 -13.50
N ALA A 17 0.91 -6.36 -12.44
CA ALA A 17 -0.31 -5.62 -12.19
C ALA A 17 0.04 -4.21 -11.75
N PHE A 18 -0.72 -3.24 -12.24
CA PHE A 18 -0.52 -1.83 -11.90
C PHE A 18 -1.86 -1.17 -11.63
N PHE A 19 -1.91 -0.36 -10.59
CA PHE A 19 -3.03 0.53 -10.32
C PHE A 19 -2.54 1.81 -9.65
N GLU A 20 -3.36 2.84 -9.72
CA GLU A 20 -3.14 4.11 -9.03
C GLU A 20 -4.36 4.46 -8.18
N ILE A 21 -4.11 5.17 -7.09
CA ILE A 21 -5.15 5.84 -6.31
C ILE A 21 -4.84 7.34 -6.24
N GLU A 22 -5.89 8.15 -6.21
CA GLU A 22 -5.78 9.61 -6.07
C GLU A 22 -6.23 10.02 -4.67
N VAL A 23 -5.45 10.88 -4.01
CA VAL A 23 -5.84 11.48 -2.73
C VAL A 23 -6.78 12.64 -3.01
N VAL A 24 -8.08 12.38 -2.96
CA VAL A 24 -9.11 13.39 -3.26
C VAL A 24 -9.42 14.32 -2.09
N GLU A 25 -9.25 13.84 -0.86
CA GLU A 25 -9.55 14.58 0.37
C GLU A 25 -8.67 14.08 1.52
N MET A 26 -8.38 14.98 2.48
CA MET A 26 -7.68 14.66 3.72
C MET A 26 -8.32 15.43 4.88
N GLU A 27 -8.39 14.81 6.06
CA GLU A 27 -8.89 15.49 7.26
C GLU A 27 -8.00 16.71 7.63
N PRO A 28 -8.57 17.89 7.86
CA PRO A 28 -7.79 19.07 8.22
C PRO A 28 -7.13 18.89 9.59
N ARG A 29 -5.86 19.34 9.71
CA ARG A 29 -5.09 19.38 10.97
C ARG A 29 -4.86 18.02 11.63
N ARG A 30 -4.93 16.92 10.88
CA ARG A 30 -4.53 15.59 11.33
C ARG A 30 -3.44 15.00 10.46
N SER A 31 -2.43 14.41 11.11
CA SER A 31 -1.44 13.58 10.42
C SER A 31 -2.12 12.34 9.87
N GLN A 32 -1.92 12.06 8.58
CA GLN A 32 -2.52 10.95 7.85
C GLN A 32 -1.46 10.20 7.08
N THR A 33 -1.71 8.92 6.87
CA THR A 33 -0.77 7.99 6.26
C THR A 33 -1.52 6.99 5.41
N LEU A 34 -0.78 6.25 4.59
CA LEU A 34 -1.32 5.25 3.70
C LEU A 34 -0.45 4.01 3.76
N ALA A 35 -1.09 2.85 3.72
CA ALA A 35 -0.48 1.62 3.26
C ALA A 35 -1.18 1.19 1.96
N ILE A 36 -0.39 0.78 0.97
CA ILE A 36 -0.88 0.33 -0.33
C ILE A 36 -0.28 -1.04 -0.64
N GLY A 37 -1.04 -1.90 -1.30
CA GLY A 37 -0.60 -3.27 -1.56
C GLY A 37 -1.62 -4.11 -2.27
N VAL A 38 -1.41 -5.42 -2.23
CA VAL A 38 -2.28 -6.43 -2.81
C VAL A 38 -2.51 -7.58 -1.85
N CYS A 39 -3.65 -8.26 -2.00
CA CYS A 39 -3.92 -9.53 -1.35
C CYS A 39 -4.38 -10.56 -2.39
N HIS A 40 -3.96 -11.82 -2.23
CA HIS A 40 -4.30 -12.89 -3.16
C HIS A 40 -5.73 -13.43 -3.01
N ALA A 41 -6.36 -13.17 -1.87
CA ALA A 41 -7.74 -13.53 -1.60
C ALA A 41 -8.43 -12.41 -0.86
N LEU A 42 -9.74 -12.27 -1.10
CA LEU A 42 -10.57 -11.46 -0.22
C LEU A 42 -10.60 -12.13 1.15
N PRO A 43 -10.39 -11.38 2.23
CA PRO A 43 -10.58 -11.82 3.61
C PRO A 43 -11.94 -12.53 3.75
N SER A 44 -11.90 -13.78 4.19
CA SER A 44 -13.10 -14.61 4.38
C SER A 44 -13.86 -14.12 5.62
N GLY A 45 -14.82 -13.22 5.46
CA GLY A 45 -15.66 -12.72 6.54
C GLY A 45 -16.48 -11.49 6.13
N THR A 46 -17.71 -11.40 6.63
CA THR A 46 -18.76 -10.46 6.18
C THR A 46 -18.53 -8.97 6.49
N SER A 47 -17.36 -8.58 6.99
CA SER A 47 -16.96 -7.19 7.03
C SER A 47 -15.45 -7.10 7.24
N LEU A 48 -14.76 -6.42 6.33
CA LEU A 48 -13.35 -6.12 6.46
C LEU A 48 -13.15 -4.99 7.47
N VAL A 49 -13.32 -5.31 8.75
CA VAL A 49 -13.01 -4.41 9.85
C VAL A 49 -11.55 -4.65 10.27
N CYS A 50 -10.61 -4.40 9.36
CA CYS A 50 -9.21 -4.32 9.75
C CYS A 50 -8.90 -2.89 10.22
N GLU A 51 -8.30 -2.75 11.39
CA GLU A 51 -7.87 -1.43 11.89
C GLU A 51 -6.63 -0.94 11.12
N ARG A 52 -5.82 -1.89 10.65
CA ARG A 52 -4.64 -1.66 9.81
C ARG A 52 -4.62 -2.64 8.67
N ALA A 53 -4.15 -2.21 7.50
CA ALA A 53 -4.02 -3.11 6.36
C ALA A 53 -3.10 -4.32 6.66
N SER A 54 -2.13 -4.20 7.57
CA SER A 54 -1.25 -5.32 7.98
C SER A 54 -1.99 -6.46 8.66
N GLU A 55 -3.21 -6.22 9.14
CA GLU A 55 -4.08 -7.24 9.76
C GLU A 55 -4.81 -8.10 8.72
N LEU A 56 -4.67 -7.79 7.42
CA LEU A 56 -5.12 -8.68 6.34
C LEU A 56 -4.48 -10.07 6.41
N GLY A 57 -3.32 -10.20 7.06
CA GLY A 57 -2.70 -11.48 7.36
C GLY A 57 -2.13 -12.18 6.13
N ALA A 58 -2.22 -13.52 6.12
CA ALA A 58 -1.68 -14.35 5.06
C ALA A 58 -2.29 -14.00 3.69
N GLY A 59 -1.44 -13.98 2.67
CA GLY A 59 -1.78 -13.62 1.30
C GLY A 59 -1.70 -12.12 1.00
N SER A 60 -1.34 -11.27 1.97
CA SER A 60 -1.19 -9.82 1.78
C SER A 60 0.25 -9.36 1.60
N PHE A 61 0.49 -8.36 0.76
CA PHE A 61 1.77 -7.69 0.55
C PHE A 61 1.53 -6.19 0.52
N LEU A 62 2.12 -5.44 1.45
CA LEU A 62 1.78 -4.04 1.71
C LEU A 62 3.03 -3.20 1.94
N VAL A 63 3.02 -1.97 1.47
CA VAL A 63 4.05 -0.97 1.75
C VAL A 63 3.39 0.33 2.22
N GLY A 64 3.94 0.96 3.26
CA GLY A 64 3.53 2.28 3.71
C GLY A 64 3.52 2.40 5.23
N TYR A 65 2.64 3.25 5.76
CA TYR A 65 2.57 3.75 7.15
C TYR A 65 3.53 4.89 7.50
N ASP A 66 3.37 5.40 8.73
CA ASP A 66 4.11 6.53 9.32
C ASP A 66 5.61 6.33 9.35
N LEU A 67 6.00 5.15 9.82
CA LEU A 67 7.34 4.62 9.75
C LEU A 67 7.30 3.54 8.69
N PRO A 68 7.56 3.88 7.42
CA PRO A 68 7.14 3.01 6.33
C PRO A 68 7.83 1.66 6.39
N ARG A 69 7.05 0.61 6.21
CA ARG A 69 7.47 -0.80 6.25
C ARG A 69 6.97 -1.55 5.04
N PHE A 70 7.69 -2.60 4.68
CA PHE A 70 7.17 -3.66 3.85
C PHE A 70 6.64 -4.77 4.75
N HIS A 71 5.37 -5.13 4.53
CA HIS A 71 4.74 -6.28 5.15
C HIS A 71 4.46 -7.34 4.09
N ALA A 72 4.84 -8.60 4.37
CA ALA A 72 4.49 -9.75 3.55
C ALA A 72 3.83 -10.81 4.44
N GLN A 73 2.72 -11.38 3.97
CA GLN A 73 1.97 -12.42 4.68
C GLN A 73 1.54 -12.00 6.09
N GLY A 74 1.26 -10.70 6.29
CA GLY A 74 0.90 -10.13 7.60
C GLY A 74 2.09 -9.84 8.53
N MET A 75 3.32 -10.14 8.12
CA MET A 75 4.54 -9.92 8.91
C MET A 75 5.32 -8.72 8.41
N GLU A 76 5.91 -7.92 9.30
CA GLU A 76 6.90 -6.90 8.91
C GLU A 76 8.18 -7.60 8.43
N VAL A 77 8.57 -7.36 7.17
CA VAL A 77 9.76 -7.96 6.56
C VAL A 77 10.94 -6.99 6.57
N SER A 78 10.69 -5.72 6.23
CA SER A 78 11.77 -4.74 6.15
C SER A 78 11.30 -3.30 6.38
N LYS A 79 12.25 -2.45 6.78
CA LYS A 79 12.04 -1.01 6.94
C LYS A 79 12.28 -0.30 5.62
N ILE A 80 11.41 0.64 5.27
CA ILE A 80 11.64 1.54 4.15
C ILE A 80 12.42 2.76 4.66
N PRO A 81 13.57 3.10 4.06
CA PRO A 81 14.28 4.33 4.39
C PRO A 81 13.37 5.55 4.14
N THR A 82 13.18 6.38 5.15
CA THR A 82 12.32 7.58 5.07
C THR A 82 12.84 8.65 4.11
N LYS A 83 14.07 8.51 3.60
CA LYS A 83 14.61 9.32 2.51
C LYS A 83 14.08 8.90 1.13
N GLN A 84 13.63 7.66 0.97
CA GLN A 84 13.10 7.14 -0.29
C GLN A 84 11.59 7.38 -0.39
N TRP A 85 10.86 7.11 0.70
CA TRP A 85 9.43 7.36 0.76
C TRP A 85 8.98 7.59 2.20
N ARG A 86 8.16 8.63 2.42
CA ARG A 86 7.58 8.96 3.72
C ARG A 86 6.12 9.41 3.59
N PRO A 87 5.16 8.46 3.55
CA PRO A 87 3.74 8.75 3.35
C PRO A 87 3.20 9.85 4.27
N LEU A 88 3.49 9.75 5.58
CA LEU A 88 3.01 10.70 6.60
C LEU A 88 3.35 12.17 6.35
N ARG A 89 4.43 12.45 5.62
CA ARG A 89 4.88 13.83 5.34
C ARG A 89 4.71 14.24 3.89
N GLU A 90 4.68 13.29 2.97
CA GLU A 90 4.67 13.55 1.53
C GLU A 90 3.26 13.57 0.94
N LEU A 91 2.27 12.90 1.55
CA LEU A 91 0.90 12.84 1.02
C LEU A 91 0.19 14.19 1.09
N SER A 92 -0.34 14.62 -0.07
CA SER A 92 -1.15 15.81 -0.24
C SER A 92 -2.38 15.52 -1.11
N VAL A 93 -3.44 16.33 -0.96
CA VAL A 93 -4.58 16.28 -1.88
C VAL A 93 -4.11 16.53 -3.31
N GLY A 94 -4.56 15.70 -4.25
CA GLY A 94 -4.15 15.67 -5.65
C GLY A 94 -2.99 14.72 -5.97
N ASP A 95 -2.33 14.13 -4.96
CA ASP A 95 -1.30 13.13 -5.21
C ASP A 95 -1.88 11.84 -5.81
N ARG A 96 -1.14 11.28 -6.77
CA ARG A 96 -1.40 9.95 -7.34
C ARG A 96 -0.37 8.95 -6.84
N ILE A 97 -0.84 7.91 -6.16
CA ILE A 97 0.01 6.85 -5.60
C ILE A 97 -0.21 5.60 -6.44
N GLY A 98 0.82 5.22 -7.19
CA GLY A 98 0.84 4.02 -8.01
C GLY A 98 1.53 2.85 -7.32
N LEU A 99 1.04 1.64 -7.57
CA LEU A 99 1.70 0.40 -7.17
C LEU A 99 1.86 -0.51 -8.38
N LEU A 100 3.10 -0.84 -8.72
CA LEU A 100 3.44 -1.92 -9.63
C LEU A 100 3.76 -3.17 -8.84
N VAL A 101 3.12 -4.28 -9.22
CA VAL A 101 3.30 -5.60 -8.64
C VAL A 101 3.90 -6.49 -9.71
N ARG A 102 5.00 -7.18 -9.38
CA ARG A 102 5.55 -8.28 -10.17
C ARG A 102 5.34 -9.57 -9.39
N ARG A 103 4.44 -10.42 -9.88
CA ARG A 103 3.95 -11.58 -9.14
C ARG A 103 5.02 -12.66 -8.99
N SER A 104 5.77 -12.98 -10.05
CA SER A 104 6.81 -14.02 -10.04
C SER A 104 7.88 -13.80 -8.98
N SER A 105 8.28 -12.55 -8.77
CA SER A 105 9.33 -12.17 -7.82
C SER A 105 8.78 -11.55 -6.53
N LYS A 106 7.45 -11.55 -6.33
CA LYS A 106 6.77 -10.90 -5.19
C LYS A 106 7.27 -9.46 -4.93
N GLN A 107 7.53 -8.72 -6.00
CA GLN A 107 8.13 -7.39 -5.91
C GLN A 107 7.04 -6.32 -5.99
N LEU A 108 7.14 -5.32 -5.11
CA LEU A 108 6.29 -4.15 -5.10
C LEU A 108 7.12 -2.90 -5.38
N THR A 109 6.68 -2.08 -6.33
CA THR A 109 7.29 -0.78 -6.63
C THR A 109 6.25 0.32 -6.47
N VAL A 110 6.54 1.28 -5.59
CA VAL A 110 5.68 2.44 -5.33
C VAL A 110 6.08 3.61 -6.23
N PHE A 111 5.08 4.27 -6.79
CA PHE A 111 5.20 5.51 -7.54
C PHE A 111 4.37 6.60 -6.86
N VAL A 112 4.86 7.83 -6.86
CA VAL A 112 4.10 9.01 -6.43
C VAL A 112 4.21 10.05 -7.53
N ASN A 113 3.08 10.49 -8.09
CA ASN A 113 3.00 11.43 -9.21
C ASN A 113 3.89 11.00 -10.39
N GLY A 114 3.83 9.70 -10.73
CA GLY A 114 4.63 9.08 -11.80
C GLY A 114 6.12 8.84 -11.47
N GLN A 115 6.62 9.35 -10.33
CA GLN A 115 8.01 9.14 -9.92
C GLN A 115 8.18 7.87 -9.08
N ARG A 116 9.12 7.01 -9.45
CA ARG A 116 9.46 5.80 -8.68
C ARG A 116 10.07 6.21 -7.33
N LYS A 117 9.49 5.73 -6.23
CA LYS A 117 9.95 6.03 -4.86
C LYS A 117 10.73 4.88 -4.24
N VAL A 118 10.13 3.70 -4.17
CA VAL A 118 10.73 2.53 -3.51
C VAL A 118 10.38 1.25 -4.24
N THR A 119 11.28 0.26 -4.18
CA THR A 119 11.03 -1.11 -4.62
C THR A 119 11.42 -2.07 -3.51
N VAL A 120 10.54 -3.02 -3.20
CA VAL A 120 10.75 -4.06 -2.18
C VAL A 120 10.36 -5.42 -2.71
N SER A 121 10.95 -6.47 -2.14
CA SER A 121 10.67 -7.86 -2.44
C SER A 121 10.73 -8.69 -1.16
N ASP A 122 9.90 -9.73 -1.12
CA ASP A 122 9.93 -10.83 -0.13
C ASP A 122 11.07 -11.80 -0.44
#